data_AF-A0A5E5QNN4-F1
#
_entry.id   AF-A0A5E5QNN4-F1
#
_cell.length_a   1.000
_cell.length_b   1.000
_cell.length_c   1.000
_cell.angle_alpha   90.00
_cell.angle_beta   90.00
_cell.angle_gamma   90.00
#
_symmetry.space_group_name_H-M   'P 1'
#
loop_
_entity.id
_entity.type
_entity.pdbx_description
1 polymer ?
#
loop_
_entity_poly.entity_id
_entity_poly.type
_entity_poly.pdbx_seq_one_letter_code
_entity_poly.pdbx_strand_id
1 'polypeptide(L)'
;MHKTDLDRVRFFSKEDMSGKYQLLKAETILRNATKSDYEDINDVLELYNIKLYIDNKLYLNRWSPEDIALFKQKVSEYSKVVGQFMSNINDNNVVKYYEELFRGYINSFWEIVNNQKIYKQISSNNLGSILLKKPYMIRSILIHRKLVTYYHDAIRNFLLNYSQSTEILLSIYEVKNDSNHKEIFLPKSLTIQDKEDIISKYLDSENVNLNYLQLIQNSKKGSDFKISNKIRLKAKRRCTEETDKIFNERESESFMKYGALISFPEDQKKIIEVHFDNMVANYSYSLDFIKQNNDDYSLFLNFKILFEYTDNQNRINLVSKTNQMGTLERIMGVHSKNEYRHGVAFNMFEMASRAQIFAYNKIINEFGNSIENILKLVFTSIFHKKYNFANNARLSMSSANTSFFEKVRLLAPEFESILKQYKLFVEEGKIDFELLQ
;
A
#
# COMPACT_ATOMS: atom_id res chain seq x y z
N MET A 1 7.05 -29.82 -6.39
CA MET A 1 7.13 -28.77 -5.34
C MET A 1 8.04 -29.32 -4.23
N HIS A 2 8.82 -28.50 -3.51
CA HIS A 2 9.63 -29.03 -2.40
C HIS A 2 8.72 -29.65 -1.34
N LYS A 3 9.18 -30.76 -0.74
CA LYS A 3 8.46 -31.41 0.34
C LYS A 3 8.41 -30.49 1.57
N THR A 4 7.41 -30.72 2.41
CA THR A 4 7.27 -30.09 3.72
C THR A 4 7.27 -31.17 4.77
N ASP A 5 8.03 -30.97 5.83
CA ASP A 5 8.06 -31.84 7.01
C ASP A 5 7.67 -30.97 8.21
N LEU A 6 6.55 -31.33 8.83
CA LEU A 6 6.00 -30.59 9.95
C LEU A 6 6.56 -31.04 11.28
N ASP A 7 7.32 -32.14 11.36
CA ASP A 7 7.89 -32.66 12.60
C ASP A 7 9.26 -32.06 12.90
N ARG A 8 9.96 -31.62 11.87
CA ARG A 8 11.28 -30.98 12.01
C ARG A 8 11.23 -29.56 12.59
N VAL A 9 12.36 -29.15 13.16
CA VAL A 9 12.55 -27.81 13.72
C VAL A 9 12.77 -26.80 12.61
N ARG A 10 12.01 -25.71 12.64
CA ARG A 10 12.17 -24.56 11.73
C ARG A 10 12.22 -23.25 12.52
N PHE A 11 13.17 -22.40 12.18
CA PHE A 11 13.25 -21.03 12.65
C PHE A 11 12.49 -20.10 11.70
N PHE A 12 11.51 -19.36 12.23
CA PHE A 12 10.71 -18.40 11.46
C PHE A 12 11.23 -16.98 11.67
N SER A 13 11.16 -16.48 12.91
CA SER A 13 11.79 -15.25 13.38
C SER A 13 11.86 -15.26 14.90
N LYS A 14 12.48 -14.23 15.50
CA LYS A 14 12.50 -14.06 16.97
C LYS A 14 11.16 -13.58 17.54
N GLU A 15 10.32 -12.97 16.71
CA GLU A 15 8.98 -12.50 17.06
C GLU A 15 7.88 -13.54 16.82
N ASP A 16 8.22 -14.68 16.21
CA ASP A 16 7.24 -15.68 15.80
C ASP A 16 6.69 -16.44 17.02
N MET A 17 5.35 -16.44 17.17
CA MET A 17 4.68 -17.05 18.31
C MET A 17 4.76 -18.59 18.31
N SER A 18 5.16 -19.23 17.20
CA SER A 18 5.38 -20.68 17.14
C SER A 18 6.71 -21.12 17.78
N GLY A 19 7.57 -20.17 18.19
CA GLY A 19 8.89 -20.47 18.74
C GLY A 19 8.89 -21.49 19.89
N LYS A 20 7.88 -21.44 20.78
CA LYS A 20 7.73 -22.43 21.85
C LYS A 20 7.56 -23.86 21.31
N TYR A 21 6.71 -24.05 20.31
CA TYR A 21 6.47 -25.38 19.71
C TYR A 21 7.72 -25.92 19.01
N GLN A 22 8.44 -25.04 18.30
CA GLN A 22 9.69 -25.40 17.62
C GLN A 22 10.81 -25.74 18.61
N LEU A 23 10.90 -25.01 19.73
CA LEU A 23 11.86 -25.30 20.80
C LEU A 23 11.58 -26.62 21.52
N LEU A 24 10.31 -27.03 21.66
CA LEU A 24 9.97 -28.34 22.25
C LEU A 24 10.53 -29.50 21.42
N LYS A 25 10.49 -29.37 20.08
CA LYS A 25 11.13 -30.32 19.17
C LYS A 25 12.65 -30.21 19.19
N ALA A 26 13.17 -28.99 19.25
CA ALA A 26 14.61 -28.77 19.35
C ALA A 26 15.20 -29.43 20.61
N GLU A 27 14.45 -29.45 21.72
CA GLU A 27 14.89 -30.06 22.96
C GLU A 27 15.22 -31.55 22.82
N THR A 28 14.42 -32.32 22.07
CA THR A 28 14.68 -33.76 21.89
C THR A 28 16.02 -33.97 21.18
N ILE A 29 16.31 -33.15 20.17
CA ILE A 29 17.58 -33.17 19.44
C ILE A 29 18.74 -32.65 20.32
N LEU A 30 18.49 -31.59 21.10
CA LEU A 30 19.46 -30.99 22.02
C LEU A 30 19.81 -31.88 23.22
N ARG A 31 18.99 -32.87 23.57
CA ARG A 31 19.31 -33.84 24.64
C ARG A 31 20.00 -35.12 24.12
N ASN A 32 19.87 -35.48 22.84
CA ASN A 32 20.49 -36.69 22.26
C ASN A 32 21.91 -36.47 21.75
N ALA A 33 22.84 -37.43 21.83
CA ALA A 33 24.20 -37.25 21.32
C ALA A 33 24.25 -36.74 19.86
N THR A 34 25.17 -35.82 19.56
CA THR A 34 25.40 -35.33 18.18
C THR A 34 25.89 -36.50 17.33
N LYS A 35 25.31 -36.72 16.14
CA LYS A 35 25.76 -37.78 15.24
C LYS A 35 27.18 -37.49 14.75
N SER A 36 27.97 -38.54 14.48
CA SER A 36 29.32 -38.38 13.92
C SER A 36 29.28 -37.87 12.47
N ASP A 37 28.28 -38.34 11.69
CA ASP A 37 28.18 -38.08 10.26
C ASP A 37 26.74 -37.75 9.85
N TYR A 38 26.62 -36.90 8.83
CA TYR A 38 25.35 -36.44 8.26
C TYR A 38 25.42 -36.53 6.74
N GLU A 39 24.50 -37.29 6.13
CA GLU A 39 24.38 -37.41 4.67
C GLU A 39 23.24 -36.55 4.11
N ASP A 40 22.15 -36.39 4.87
CA ASP A 40 20.98 -35.59 4.48
C ASP A 40 21.19 -34.11 4.81
N ILE A 41 21.11 -33.26 3.79
CA ILE A 41 21.20 -31.81 3.93
C ILE A 41 20.10 -31.24 4.84
N ASN A 42 18.91 -31.87 4.90
CA ASN A 42 17.82 -31.40 5.73
C ASN A 42 18.11 -31.62 7.23
N ASP A 43 18.78 -32.71 7.60
CA ASP A 43 19.25 -32.94 8.98
C ASP A 43 20.25 -31.84 9.38
N VAL A 44 21.17 -31.48 8.48
CA VAL A 44 22.17 -30.43 8.72
C VAL A 44 21.50 -29.05 8.87
N LEU A 45 20.55 -28.73 8.00
CA LEU A 45 19.83 -27.45 8.07
C LEU A 45 18.90 -27.38 9.29
N GLU A 46 18.38 -28.50 9.78
CA GLU A 46 17.64 -28.56 11.03
C GLU A 46 18.51 -28.15 12.23
N LEU A 47 19.76 -28.64 12.29
CA LEU A 47 20.72 -28.19 13.31
C LEU A 47 21.00 -26.69 13.24
N TYR A 48 21.12 -26.14 12.02
CA TYR A 48 21.26 -24.69 11.83
C TYR A 48 20.04 -23.92 12.34
N ASN A 49 18.82 -24.43 12.11
CA ASN A 49 17.60 -23.79 12.58
C ASN A 49 17.48 -23.83 14.12
N ILE A 50 17.90 -24.93 14.76
CA ILE A 50 18.01 -25.01 16.23
C ILE A 50 18.99 -23.96 16.76
N LYS A 51 20.16 -23.86 16.13
CA LYS A 51 21.17 -22.84 16.45
C LYS A 51 20.60 -21.43 16.44
N LEU A 52 19.80 -21.08 15.43
CA LEU A 52 19.20 -19.74 15.33
C LEU A 52 18.33 -19.38 16.53
N TYR A 53 17.59 -20.32 17.12
CA TYR A 53 16.82 -20.05 18.34
C TYR A 53 17.74 -19.72 19.53
N ILE A 54 18.77 -20.54 19.76
CA ILE A 54 19.70 -20.38 20.88
C ILE A 54 20.52 -19.09 20.77
N ASP A 55 20.97 -18.74 19.55
CA ASP A 55 21.71 -17.50 19.27
C ASP A 55 20.84 -16.26 19.49
N ASN A 56 19.55 -16.33 19.17
CA ASN A 56 18.58 -15.26 19.44
C ASN A 56 18.10 -15.23 20.91
N LYS A 57 18.71 -16.04 21.79
CA LYS A 57 18.39 -16.14 23.23
C LYS A 57 16.94 -16.55 23.49
N LEU A 58 16.38 -17.39 22.63
CA LEU A 58 15.03 -17.94 22.78
C LEU A 58 15.12 -19.27 23.50
N TYR A 59 14.48 -19.36 24.67
CA TYR A 59 14.56 -20.51 25.56
C TYR A 59 13.16 -20.93 26.03
N LEU A 60 12.98 -22.22 26.33
CA LEU A 60 11.79 -22.67 27.03
C LEU A 60 11.88 -22.30 28.51
N ASN A 61 10.78 -21.85 29.10
CA ASN A 61 10.71 -21.51 30.53
C ASN A 61 11.08 -22.68 31.46
N ARG A 62 11.02 -23.92 30.98
CA ARG A 62 11.37 -25.13 31.73
C ARG A 62 12.87 -25.46 31.73
N TRP A 63 13.66 -24.81 30.89
CA TRP A 63 15.11 -25.06 30.82
C TRP A 63 15.80 -24.37 31.99
N SER A 64 16.60 -25.13 32.73
CA SER A 64 17.44 -24.57 33.79
C SER A 64 18.62 -23.77 33.20
N PRO A 65 19.29 -22.92 33.99
CA PRO A 65 20.52 -22.25 33.56
C PRO A 65 21.59 -23.23 33.06
N GLU A 66 21.69 -24.40 33.69
CA GLU A 66 22.61 -25.49 33.32
C GLU A 66 22.22 -26.12 31.98
N ASP A 67 20.92 -26.41 31.75
CA ASP A 67 20.40 -26.87 30.45
C ASP A 67 20.76 -25.86 29.34
N ILE A 68 20.56 -24.56 29.58
CA ILE A 68 20.86 -23.50 28.60
C ILE A 68 22.36 -23.45 28.30
N ALA A 69 23.22 -23.58 29.32
CA ALA A 69 24.67 -23.60 29.13
C ALA A 69 25.11 -24.82 28.30
N LEU A 70 24.57 -26.00 28.61
CA LEU A 70 24.80 -27.24 27.86
C LEU A 70 24.36 -27.10 26.39
N PHE A 71 23.15 -26.58 26.15
CA PHE A 71 22.63 -26.41 24.79
C PHE A 71 23.42 -25.38 23.99
N LYS A 72 23.94 -24.32 24.62
CA LYS A 72 24.87 -23.38 23.97
C LYS A 72 26.16 -24.06 23.53
N GLN A 73 26.76 -24.89 24.38
CA GLN A 73 27.95 -25.67 24.02
C GLN A 73 27.65 -26.59 22.84
N LYS A 74 26.51 -27.29 22.87
CA LYS A 74 26.10 -28.21 21.82
C LYS A 74 25.83 -27.53 20.48
N VAL A 75 25.21 -26.36 20.49
CA VAL A 75 25.02 -25.55 19.27
C VAL A 75 26.34 -25.09 18.66
N SER A 76 27.40 -24.94 19.46
CA SER A 76 28.75 -24.71 18.94
C SER A 76 29.27 -25.91 18.14
N GLU A 77 29.00 -27.14 18.59
CA GLU A 77 29.31 -28.36 17.84
C GLU A 77 28.52 -28.44 16.54
N TYR A 78 27.22 -28.17 16.58
CA TYR A 78 26.37 -28.10 15.39
C TYR A 78 26.92 -27.11 14.35
N SER A 79 27.47 -25.98 14.80
CA SER A 79 28.08 -25.00 13.90
C SER A 79 29.25 -25.60 13.10
N LYS A 80 30.05 -26.47 13.72
CA LYS A 80 31.16 -27.17 13.06
C LYS A 80 30.64 -28.16 12.03
N VAL A 81 29.66 -28.98 12.41
CA VAL A 81 29.00 -29.96 11.51
C VAL A 81 28.41 -29.26 10.29
N VAL A 82 27.62 -28.19 10.50
CA VAL A 82 27.02 -27.41 9.43
C VAL A 82 28.09 -26.82 8.52
N GLY A 83 29.14 -26.22 9.09
CA GLY A 83 30.25 -25.65 8.32
C GLY A 83 30.97 -26.69 7.46
N GLN A 84 31.30 -27.85 8.03
CA GLN A 84 31.99 -28.93 7.33
C GLN A 84 31.13 -29.49 6.18
N PHE A 85 29.88 -29.83 6.45
CA PHE A 85 28.98 -30.36 5.42
C PHE A 85 28.78 -29.34 4.27
N MET A 86 28.46 -28.10 4.62
CA MET A 86 28.19 -27.04 3.63
C MET A 86 29.43 -26.66 2.81
N SER A 87 30.64 -26.84 3.36
CA SER A 87 31.89 -26.61 2.63
C SER A 87 32.13 -27.59 1.47
N ASN A 88 31.47 -28.76 1.49
CA ASN A 88 31.54 -29.77 0.44
C ASN A 88 30.55 -29.51 -0.71
N ILE A 89 29.67 -28.50 -0.58
CA ILE A 89 28.73 -28.12 -1.63
C ILE A 89 29.48 -27.38 -2.74
N ASN A 90 29.35 -27.88 -3.95
CA ASN A 90 30.02 -27.38 -5.14
C ASN A 90 29.12 -27.55 -6.38
N ASP A 91 29.65 -27.17 -7.53
CA ASP A 91 28.92 -27.20 -8.80
C ASP A 91 28.36 -28.59 -9.17
N ASN A 92 29.03 -29.68 -8.79
CA ASN A 92 28.60 -31.03 -9.19
C ASN A 92 27.40 -31.54 -8.38
N ASN A 93 27.19 -31.05 -7.16
CA ASN A 93 26.18 -31.58 -6.23
C ASN A 93 25.09 -30.58 -5.83
N VAL A 94 25.29 -29.28 -6.05
CA VAL A 94 24.38 -28.22 -5.58
C VAL A 94 22.96 -28.40 -6.08
N VAL A 95 22.77 -28.77 -7.35
CA VAL A 95 21.43 -28.93 -7.94
C VAL A 95 20.68 -30.09 -7.27
N LYS A 96 21.36 -31.22 -7.04
CA LYS A 96 20.80 -32.39 -6.36
C LYS A 96 20.36 -32.02 -4.94
N TYR A 97 21.30 -31.48 -4.15
CA TYR A 97 21.00 -31.09 -2.77
C TYR A 97 19.87 -30.07 -2.69
N TYR A 98 19.86 -29.09 -3.60
CA TYR A 98 18.81 -28.09 -3.65
C TYR A 98 17.44 -28.73 -3.89
N GLU A 99 17.33 -29.70 -4.81
CA GLU A 99 16.08 -30.42 -5.11
C GLU A 99 15.55 -31.23 -3.92
N GLU A 100 16.45 -31.77 -3.11
CA GLU A 100 16.14 -32.54 -1.91
C GLU A 100 15.72 -31.66 -0.71
N LEU A 101 15.94 -30.34 -0.78
CA LEU A 101 15.58 -29.43 0.31
C LEU A 101 14.09 -29.45 0.63
N PHE A 102 13.78 -29.40 1.92
CA PHE A 102 12.46 -29.02 2.39
C PHE A 102 12.22 -27.53 2.23
N ARG A 103 10.98 -27.18 1.90
CA ARG A 103 10.58 -25.78 1.66
C ARG A 103 10.94 -24.86 2.83
N GLY A 104 10.90 -25.37 4.05
CA GLY A 104 11.23 -24.64 5.27
C GLY A 104 12.69 -24.19 5.38
N TYR A 105 13.61 -24.86 4.68
CA TYR A 105 15.06 -24.68 4.84
C TYR A 105 15.74 -23.93 3.70
N ILE A 106 15.01 -23.55 2.66
CA ILE A 106 15.55 -22.86 1.49
C ILE A 106 16.21 -21.53 1.86
N ASN A 107 15.57 -20.76 2.76
CA ASN A 107 16.15 -19.51 3.23
C ASN A 107 17.44 -19.76 4.03
N SER A 108 17.45 -20.77 4.91
CA SER A 108 18.64 -21.14 5.69
C SER A 108 19.77 -21.60 4.78
N PHE A 109 19.47 -22.39 3.74
CA PHE A 109 20.43 -22.83 2.74
C PHE A 109 21.13 -21.64 2.07
N TRP A 110 20.35 -20.72 1.47
CA TRP A 110 20.92 -19.56 0.79
C TRP A 110 21.64 -18.59 1.74
N GLU A 111 21.16 -18.48 2.98
CA GLU A 111 21.82 -17.69 4.02
C GLU A 111 23.21 -18.24 4.33
N ILE A 112 23.36 -19.55 4.53
CA ILE A 112 24.66 -20.18 4.77
C ILE A 112 25.55 -20.06 3.53
N VAL A 113 25.02 -20.35 2.33
CA VAL A 113 25.75 -20.23 1.06
C VAL A 113 26.31 -18.82 0.88
N ASN A 114 25.52 -17.79 1.19
CA ASN A 114 25.93 -16.39 1.17
C ASN A 114 26.99 -16.06 2.24
N ASN A 115 26.75 -16.49 3.48
CA ASN A 115 27.59 -16.12 4.63
C ASN A 115 28.97 -16.78 4.57
N GLN A 116 29.03 -18.06 4.19
CA GLN A 116 30.25 -18.84 4.05
C GLN A 116 30.91 -18.72 2.67
N LYS A 117 30.36 -17.90 1.76
CA LYS A 117 30.88 -17.67 0.40
C LYS A 117 30.94 -18.94 -0.48
N ILE A 118 30.11 -19.94 -0.20
CA ILE A 118 30.02 -21.19 -0.98
C ILE A 118 29.60 -20.92 -2.41
N TYR A 119 28.85 -19.84 -2.66
CA TYR A 119 28.48 -19.40 -4.01
C TYR A 119 29.67 -19.25 -4.98
N LYS A 120 30.89 -19.04 -4.48
CA LYS A 120 32.08 -18.98 -5.34
C LYS A 120 32.41 -20.33 -6.00
N GLN A 121 31.90 -21.43 -5.45
CA GLN A 121 32.09 -22.80 -5.93
C GLN A 121 30.93 -23.27 -6.81
N ILE A 122 29.91 -22.43 -7.03
CA ILE A 122 28.71 -22.74 -7.80
C ILE A 122 28.69 -21.83 -9.03
N SER A 123 28.63 -22.42 -10.21
CA SER A 123 28.60 -21.73 -11.49
C SER A 123 27.28 -20.99 -11.69
N SER A 124 27.33 -19.95 -12.53
CA SER A 124 26.14 -19.21 -12.97
C SER A 124 25.14 -20.11 -13.71
N ASN A 125 25.62 -21.15 -14.39
CA ASN A 125 24.77 -22.11 -15.10
C ASN A 125 23.89 -22.88 -14.13
N ASN A 126 24.47 -23.43 -13.07
CA ASN A 126 23.69 -24.17 -12.07
C ASN A 126 22.73 -23.28 -11.28
N LEU A 127 23.12 -22.04 -10.97
CA LEU A 127 22.16 -21.07 -10.42
C LEU A 127 20.99 -20.83 -11.39
N GLY A 128 21.29 -20.65 -12.67
CA GLY A 128 20.29 -20.51 -13.73
C GLY A 128 19.36 -21.71 -13.80
N SER A 129 19.89 -22.93 -13.75
CA SER A 129 19.10 -24.17 -13.74
C SER A 129 18.18 -24.26 -12.51
N ILE A 130 18.68 -23.90 -11.32
CA ILE A 130 17.88 -23.84 -10.10
C ILE A 130 16.72 -22.84 -10.26
N LEU A 131 17.00 -21.64 -10.75
CA LEU A 131 16.00 -20.59 -10.97
C LEU A 131 14.96 -21.00 -12.04
N LEU A 132 15.37 -21.64 -13.13
CA LEU A 132 14.45 -22.11 -14.17
C LEU A 132 13.50 -23.21 -13.65
N LYS A 133 14.02 -24.15 -12.83
CA LYS A 133 13.20 -25.20 -12.23
C LYS A 133 12.25 -24.68 -11.15
N LYS A 134 12.62 -23.58 -10.47
CA LYS A 134 11.87 -23.01 -9.34
C LYS A 134 11.90 -21.46 -9.37
N PRO A 135 11.24 -20.80 -10.34
CA PRO A 135 11.37 -19.35 -10.55
C PRO A 135 10.97 -18.50 -9.34
N TYR A 136 9.91 -18.92 -8.63
CA TYR A 136 9.39 -18.24 -7.44
C TYR A 136 10.36 -18.17 -6.25
N MET A 137 11.44 -18.95 -6.27
CA MET A 137 12.45 -18.94 -5.21
C MET A 137 13.45 -17.78 -5.34
N ILE A 138 13.44 -17.02 -6.44
CA ILE A 138 14.35 -15.89 -6.65
C ILE A 138 14.38 -14.91 -5.46
N ARG A 139 13.24 -14.68 -4.80
CA ARG A 139 13.15 -13.81 -3.61
C ARG A 139 14.06 -14.28 -2.46
N SER A 140 14.28 -15.59 -2.31
CA SER A 140 15.19 -16.14 -1.29
C SER A 140 16.67 -15.83 -1.59
N ILE A 141 17.01 -15.56 -2.84
CA ILE A 141 18.36 -15.17 -3.27
C ILE A 141 18.52 -13.64 -3.24
N LEU A 142 17.50 -12.89 -3.68
CA LEU A 142 17.58 -11.43 -3.77
C LEU A 142 17.78 -10.72 -2.42
N ILE A 143 17.44 -11.36 -1.30
CA ILE A 143 17.72 -10.83 0.05
C ILE A 143 19.20 -10.89 0.45
N HIS A 144 20.05 -11.50 -0.38
CA HIS A 144 21.47 -11.73 -0.09
C HIS A 144 22.37 -10.93 -1.04
N ARG A 145 22.83 -9.76 -0.59
CA ARG A 145 23.63 -8.82 -1.40
C ARG A 145 24.86 -9.45 -2.08
N LYS A 146 25.57 -10.38 -1.44
CA LYS A 146 26.78 -10.99 -2.02
C LYS A 146 26.43 -11.93 -3.17
N LEU A 147 25.35 -12.73 -3.04
CA LEU A 147 24.83 -13.56 -4.13
C LEU A 147 24.41 -12.70 -5.32
N VAL A 148 23.62 -11.66 -5.06
CA VAL A 148 23.13 -10.74 -6.10
C VAL A 148 24.27 -10.05 -6.85
N THR A 149 25.31 -9.65 -6.11
CA THR A 149 26.48 -8.99 -6.70
C THR A 149 27.32 -9.98 -7.52
N TYR A 150 27.52 -11.21 -7.03
CA TYR A 150 28.34 -12.20 -7.72
C TYR A 150 27.68 -12.72 -9.01
N TYR A 151 26.37 -12.98 -8.97
CA TYR A 151 25.61 -13.53 -10.10
C TYR A 151 24.83 -12.46 -10.88
N HIS A 152 25.37 -11.23 -10.97
CA HIS A 152 24.62 -10.09 -11.47
C HIS A 152 24.00 -10.33 -12.86
N ASP A 153 24.74 -10.93 -13.79
CA ASP A 153 24.24 -11.19 -15.15
C ASP A 153 23.22 -12.32 -15.21
N ALA A 154 23.45 -13.41 -14.49
CA ALA A 154 22.50 -14.53 -14.44
C ALA A 154 21.16 -14.09 -13.84
N ILE A 155 21.20 -13.31 -12.75
CA ILE A 155 19.99 -12.78 -12.10
C ILE A 155 19.30 -11.75 -13.00
N ARG A 156 20.05 -10.85 -13.66
CA ARG A 156 19.47 -9.91 -14.63
C ARG A 156 18.73 -10.65 -15.74
N ASN A 157 19.38 -11.61 -16.38
CA ASN A 157 18.81 -12.38 -17.49
C ASN A 157 17.57 -13.16 -17.07
N PHE A 158 17.56 -13.70 -15.84
CA PHE A 158 16.39 -14.32 -15.26
C PHE A 158 15.24 -13.32 -15.06
N LEU A 159 15.51 -12.17 -14.42
CA LEU A 159 14.48 -11.17 -14.13
C LEU A 159 13.84 -10.58 -15.39
N LEU A 160 14.60 -10.41 -16.47
CA LEU A 160 14.06 -9.92 -17.76
C LEU A 160 12.99 -10.83 -18.38
N ASN A 161 12.92 -12.09 -17.97
CA ASN A 161 12.03 -13.11 -18.54
C ASN A 161 11.05 -13.70 -17.53
N TYR A 162 11.22 -13.41 -16.24
CA TYR A 162 10.35 -13.92 -15.19
C TYR A 162 9.07 -13.07 -15.06
N SER A 163 7.91 -13.72 -15.11
CA SER A 163 6.59 -13.07 -15.14
C SER A 163 6.30 -12.19 -13.92
N GLN A 164 6.85 -12.55 -12.75
CA GLN A 164 6.61 -11.81 -11.50
C GLN A 164 7.71 -10.78 -11.19
N SER A 165 8.63 -10.52 -12.12
CA SER A 165 9.68 -9.52 -11.92
C SER A 165 9.13 -8.12 -11.68
N THR A 166 8.01 -7.76 -12.33
CA THR A 166 7.33 -6.48 -12.07
C THR A 166 6.88 -6.34 -10.62
N GLU A 167 6.32 -7.40 -10.04
CA GLU A 167 5.92 -7.40 -8.63
C GLU A 167 7.11 -7.22 -7.69
N ILE A 168 8.27 -7.82 -8.02
CA ILE A 168 9.52 -7.63 -7.27
C ILE A 168 9.97 -6.18 -7.36
N LEU A 169 10.02 -5.59 -8.56
CA LEU A 169 10.42 -4.19 -8.76
C LEU A 169 9.51 -3.25 -7.99
N LEU A 170 8.19 -3.41 -8.12
CA LEU A 170 7.22 -2.55 -7.42
C LEU A 170 7.34 -2.70 -5.90
N SER A 171 7.60 -3.91 -5.39
CA SER A 171 7.81 -4.13 -3.95
C SER A 171 9.02 -3.38 -3.38
N ILE A 172 10.01 -3.06 -4.22
CA ILE A 172 11.20 -2.29 -3.83
C ILE A 172 10.94 -0.79 -3.89
N TYR A 173 10.32 -0.32 -4.97
CA TYR A 173 10.28 1.10 -5.28
C TYR A 173 8.99 1.81 -4.92
N GLU A 174 7.84 1.12 -4.99
CA GLU A 174 6.52 1.76 -4.89
C GLU A 174 5.72 1.31 -3.67
N VAL A 175 5.83 0.03 -3.28
CA VAL A 175 5.05 -0.51 -2.16
C VAL A 175 5.54 0.08 -0.83
N LYS A 176 4.60 0.40 0.05
CA LYS A 176 4.89 0.81 1.42
C LYS A 176 5.46 -0.38 2.19
N ASN A 177 6.70 -0.26 2.66
CA ASN A 177 7.30 -1.28 3.52
C ASN A 177 6.72 -1.17 4.93
N ASP A 178 5.94 -2.17 5.34
CA ASP A 178 5.70 -2.41 6.76
C ASP A 178 6.97 -3.01 7.39
N SER A 179 7.19 -2.73 8.67
CA SER A 179 8.46 -2.83 9.41
C SER A 179 9.15 -4.20 9.47
N ASN A 180 8.63 -5.24 8.80
CA ASN A 180 9.12 -6.62 8.84
C ASN A 180 9.66 -7.15 7.50
N HIS A 181 9.76 -6.33 6.45
CA HIS A 181 10.30 -6.79 5.16
C HIS A 181 11.83 -6.80 5.14
N LYS A 182 12.43 -7.94 4.78
CA LYS A 182 13.87 -8.03 4.48
C LYS A 182 14.18 -7.19 3.24
N GLU A 183 15.26 -6.43 3.29
CA GLU A 183 15.75 -5.66 2.15
C GLU A 183 16.01 -6.59 0.95
N ILE A 184 15.53 -6.18 -0.23
CA ILE A 184 15.69 -6.92 -1.49
C ILE A 184 16.72 -6.17 -2.35
N PHE A 185 17.77 -6.88 -2.77
CA PHE A 185 18.82 -6.35 -3.62
C PHE A 185 18.57 -6.74 -5.08
N LEU A 186 18.75 -5.77 -5.99
CA LEU A 186 18.75 -6.01 -7.44
C LEU A 186 20.19 -6.03 -7.97
N PRO A 187 20.48 -6.79 -9.05
CA PRO A 187 21.80 -6.79 -9.64
C PRO A 187 22.09 -5.43 -10.28
N LYS A 188 23.32 -4.93 -10.09
CA LYS A 188 23.73 -3.61 -10.63
C LYS A 188 23.67 -3.53 -12.16
N SER A 189 23.75 -4.68 -12.84
CA SER A 189 23.60 -4.78 -14.29
C SER A 189 22.16 -4.52 -14.77
N LEU A 190 21.15 -4.54 -13.89
CA LEU A 190 19.76 -4.26 -14.25
C LEU A 190 19.54 -2.76 -14.43
N THR A 191 19.55 -2.33 -15.69
CA THR A 191 19.47 -0.92 -16.08
C THR A 191 18.06 -0.34 -15.88
N ILE A 192 17.92 0.99 -15.99
CA ILE A 192 16.60 1.64 -15.99
C ILE A 192 15.74 1.14 -17.15
N GLN A 193 16.34 0.96 -18.34
CA GLN A 193 15.65 0.42 -19.50
C GLN A 193 15.17 -1.02 -19.25
N ASP A 194 16.00 -1.88 -18.66
CA ASP A 194 15.60 -3.25 -18.31
C ASP A 194 14.38 -3.28 -17.39
N LYS A 195 14.35 -2.39 -16.38
CA LYS A 195 13.22 -2.27 -15.45
C LYS A 195 11.95 -1.84 -16.18
N GLU A 196 12.07 -0.90 -17.13
CA GLU A 196 10.95 -0.44 -17.93
C GLU A 196 10.44 -1.53 -18.89
N ASP A 197 11.34 -2.31 -19.48
CA ASP A 197 11.00 -3.43 -20.36
C ASP A 197 10.28 -4.55 -19.59
N ILE A 198 10.73 -4.86 -18.36
CA ILE A 198 10.05 -5.81 -17.46
C ILE A 198 8.59 -5.37 -17.22
N ILE A 199 8.38 -4.09 -16.91
CA ILE A 199 7.04 -3.55 -16.69
C ILE A 199 6.21 -3.59 -17.97
N SER A 200 6.80 -3.21 -19.11
CA SER A 200 6.10 -3.24 -20.39
C SER A 200 5.62 -4.64 -20.74
N LYS A 201 6.48 -5.67 -20.59
CA LYS A 201 6.14 -7.08 -20.80
C LYS A 201 5.02 -7.54 -19.87
N TYR A 202 5.07 -7.14 -18.60
CA TYR A 202 3.99 -7.45 -17.65
C TYR A 202 2.65 -6.85 -18.09
N LEU A 203 2.65 -5.60 -18.57
CA LEU A 203 1.42 -4.96 -19.08
C LEU A 203 0.85 -5.63 -20.34
N ASP A 204 1.69 -6.32 -21.13
CA ASP A 204 1.27 -7.11 -22.29
C ASP A 204 0.83 -8.54 -21.93
N SER A 205 0.98 -8.96 -20.67
CA SER A 205 0.63 -10.31 -20.24
C SER A 205 -0.88 -10.49 -20.10
N GLU A 206 -1.35 -11.72 -20.30
CA GLU A 206 -2.76 -12.07 -20.20
C GLU A 206 -3.32 -11.80 -18.81
N ASN A 207 -2.59 -12.22 -17.77
CA ASN A 207 -3.02 -12.14 -16.38
C ASN A 207 -2.25 -11.05 -15.63
N VAL A 208 -2.89 -9.90 -15.47
CA VAL A 208 -2.34 -8.76 -14.72
C VAL A 208 -3.16 -8.49 -13.48
N ASN A 209 -2.50 -8.21 -12.36
CA ASN A 209 -3.17 -7.84 -11.12
C ASN A 209 -3.39 -6.32 -11.05
N LEU A 210 -4.65 -5.93 -10.83
CA LEU A 210 -5.11 -4.54 -10.74
C LEU A 210 -4.33 -3.69 -9.74
N ASN A 211 -3.95 -4.25 -8.58
CA ASN A 211 -3.20 -3.51 -7.56
C ASN A 211 -1.86 -3.03 -8.12
N TYR A 212 -1.14 -3.89 -8.85
CA TYR A 212 0.13 -3.50 -9.47
C TYR A 212 -0.07 -2.55 -10.66
N LEU A 213 -1.16 -2.69 -11.44
CA LEU A 213 -1.49 -1.72 -12.49
C LEU A 213 -1.69 -0.31 -11.89
N GLN A 214 -2.41 -0.24 -10.76
CA GLN A 214 -2.64 1.02 -10.04
C GLN A 214 -1.32 1.63 -9.52
N LEU A 215 -0.39 0.82 -9.04
CA LEU A 215 0.95 1.29 -8.65
C LEU A 215 1.75 1.82 -9.85
N ILE A 216 1.70 1.14 -11.00
CA ILE A 216 2.43 1.55 -12.21
C ILE A 216 1.92 2.90 -12.72
N GLN A 217 0.59 3.07 -12.84
CA GLN A 217 0.01 4.33 -13.35
C GLN A 217 0.32 5.53 -12.44
N ASN A 218 0.35 5.31 -11.12
CA ASN A 218 0.49 6.38 -10.11
C ASN A 218 1.93 6.56 -9.62
N SER A 219 2.88 5.77 -10.14
CA SER A 219 4.29 5.85 -9.78
C SER A 219 4.83 7.28 -9.86
N LYS A 220 5.65 7.67 -8.89
CA LYS A 220 6.35 8.97 -8.97
C LYS A 220 7.63 8.82 -9.79
N LYS A 221 8.11 9.91 -10.39
CA LYS A 221 9.40 9.87 -11.09
C LYS A 221 10.52 9.83 -10.04
N GLY A 222 11.19 8.69 -9.89
CA GLY A 222 12.42 8.55 -9.10
C GLY A 222 13.67 8.57 -9.98
N SER A 223 14.85 8.73 -9.37
CA SER A 223 16.14 8.67 -10.07
C SER A 223 16.48 7.25 -10.53
N ASP A 224 16.29 6.26 -9.68
CA ASP A 224 16.73 4.86 -9.92
C ASP A 224 15.62 3.94 -10.44
N PHE A 225 14.39 4.45 -10.47
CA PHE A 225 13.20 3.79 -11.02
C PHE A 225 12.32 4.83 -11.69
N LYS A 226 12.28 4.78 -13.02
CA LYS A 226 11.58 5.74 -13.85
C LYS A 226 10.69 4.99 -14.83
N ILE A 227 9.40 5.18 -14.69
CA ILE A 227 8.39 4.68 -15.62
C ILE A 227 8.00 5.82 -16.55
N SER A 228 8.19 5.66 -17.87
CA SER A 228 7.83 6.70 -18.83
C SER A 228 6.32 6.97 -18.86
N ASN A 229 5.95 8.15 -19.37
CA ASN A 229 4.55 8.50 -19.58
C ASN A 229 3.84 7.51 -20.52
N LYS A 230 4.56 6.91 -21.48
CA LYS A 230 4.02 5.90 -22.40
C LYS A 230 3.60 4.64 -21.65
N ILE A 231 4.46 4.14 -20.75
CA ILE A 231 4.15 2.96 -19.93
C ILE A 231 3.04 3.26 -18.92
N ARG A 232 3.02 4.44 -18.31
CA ARG A 232 1.91 4.86 -17.42
C ARG A 232 0.57 4.91 -18.15
N LEU A 233 0.55 5.46 -19.36
CA LEU A 233 -0.65 5.51 -20.19
C LEU A 233 -1.12 4.10 -20.57
N LYS A 234 -0.19 3.21 -20.92
CA LYS A 234 -0.49 1.80 -21.19
C LYS A 234 -1.09 1.11 -19.97
N ALA A 235 -0.50 1.30 -18.79
CA ALA A 235 -1.02 0.77 -17.53
C ALA A 235 -2.41 1.31 -17.20
N LYS A 236 -2.66 2.61 -17.43
CA LYS A 236 -3.98 3.22 -17.23
C LYS A 236 -5.03 2.59 -18.15
N ARG A 237 -4.74 2.45 -19.45
CA ARG A 237 -5.64 1.78 -20.41
C ARG A 237 -5.93 0.34 -20.00
N ARG A 238 -4.88 -0.40 -19.66
CA ARG A 238 -5.01 -1.79 -19.19
C ARG A 238 -5.83 -1.89 -17.90
N CYS A 239 -5.65 -0.96 -16.97
CA CYS A 239 -6.45 -0.90 -15.74
C CYS A 239 -7.92 -0.69 -16.04
N THR A 240 -8.26 0.22 -16.97
CA THR A 240 -9.64 0.43 -17.42
C THR A 240 -10.20 -0.84 -18.07
N GLU A 241 -9.47 -1.47 -19.00
CA GLU A 241 -9.88 -2.71 -19.66
C GLU A 241 -10.21 -3.83 -18.65
N GLU A 242 -9.31 -4.09 -17.69
CA GLU A 242 -9.52 -5.14 -16.68
C GLU A 242 -10.65 -4.80 -15.71
N THR A 243 -10.82 -3.51 -15.38
CA THR A 243 -11.93 -3.04 -14.54
C THR A 243 -13.26 -3.24 -15.27
N ASP A 244 -13.33 -2.88 -16.55
CA ASP A 244 -14.52 -3.02 -17.38
C ASP A 244 -14.89 -4.49 -17.59
N LYS A 245 -13.92 -5.40 -17.75
CA LYS A 245 -14.20 -6.85 -17.79
C LYS A 245 -14.91 -7.34 -16.54
N ILE A 246 -14.39 -6.99 -15.36
CA ILE A 246 -14.98 -7.37 -14.06
C ILE A 246 -16.42 -6.86 -13.94
N PHE A 247 -16.68 -5.63 -14.37
CA PHE A 247 -18.02 -5.03 -14.27
C PHE A 247 -19.00 -5.47 -15.38
N ASN A 248 -18.51 -5.86 -16.57
CA ASN A 248 -19.34 -6.31 -17.69
C ASN A 248 -19.66 -7.81 -17.65
N GLU A 249 -18.85 -8.61 -16.97
CA GLU A 249 -19.17 -10.01 -16.66
C GLU A 249 -20.39 -10.03 -15.73
N ARG A 250 -21.57 -10.29 -16.31
CA ARG A 250 -22.90 -10.22 -15.66
C ARG A 250 -23.09 -11.17 -14.47
N GLU A 251 -22.11 -12.03 -14.20
CA GLU A 251 -22.05 -12.96 -13.07
C GLU A 251 -21.15 -12.47 -11.93
N SER A 252 -20.51 -11.30 -12.04
CA SER A 252 -19.87 -10.69 -10.88
C SER A 252 -20.96 -10.17 -9.94
N GLU A 253 -21.48 -11.06 -9.10
CA GLU A 253 -22.07 -10.68 -7.82
C GLU A 253 -20.99 -9.87 -7.08
N SER A 254 -20.98 -8.55 -7.30
CA SER A 254 -20.08 -7.66 -6.57
C SER A 254 -20.28 -7.95 -5.08
N PHE A 255 -19.26 -8.52 -4.44
CA PHE A 255 -19.37 -9.04 -3.09
C PHE A 255 -19.79 -7.97 -2.08
N MET A 256 -19.58 -6.68 -2.39
CA MET A 256 -20.09 -5.55 -1.60
C MET A 256 -20.46 -4.36 -2.49
N LYS A 257 -21.74 -3.98 -2.48
CA LYS A 257 -22.24 -2.70 -3.02
C LYS A 257 -22.39 -1.72 -1.87
N TYR A 258 -22.01 -0.46 -2.08
CA TYR A 258 -22.22 0.62 -1.12
C TYR A 258 -22.50 1.92 -1.86
N GLY A 259 -23.08 2.90 -1.16
CA GLY A 259 -23.37 4.18 -1.79
C GLY A 259 -23.99 5.21 -0.86
N ALA A 260 -24.51 6.28 -1.45
CA ALA A 260 -25.23 7.33 -0.75
C ALA A 260 -26.45 7.77 -1.57
N LEU A 261 -27.57 7.97 -0.87
CA LEU A 261 -28.81 8.51 -1.43
C LEU A 261 -29.14 9.80 -0.70
N ILE A 262 -29.47 10.84 -1.47
CA ILE A 262 -29.79 12.17 -0.93
C ILE A 262 -31.22 12.52 -1.30
N SER A 263 -32.03 12.91 -0.32
CA SER A 263 -33.40 13.38 -0.51
C SER A 263 -33.67 14.69 0.25
N PHE A 264 -34.63 15.45 -0.27
CA PHE A 264 -35.09 16.69 0.35
C PHE A 264 -36.62 16.69 0.47
N PRO A 265 -37.20 15.93 1.41
CA PRO A 265 -38.65 15.85 1.55
C PRO A 265 -39.26 17.10 2.19
N GLU A 266 -40.52 17.34 1.88
CA GLU A 266 -41.41 18.27 2.59
C GLU A 266 -42.02 17.58 3.81
N ASP A 267 -42.53 18.39 4.75
CA ASP A 267 -43.21 17.98 6.00
C ASP A 267 -42.38 17.05 6.92
N GLN A 268 -41.05 17.11 6.80
CA GLN A 268 -40.15 16.31 7.63
C GLN A 268 -40.06 16.88 9.05
N LYS A 269 -40.25 16.03 10.07
CA LYS A 269 -40.19 16.44 11.49
C LYS A 269 -38.82 16.91 11.97
N LYS A 270 -37.75 16.32 11.43
CA LYS A 270 -36.35 16.66 11.76
C LYS A 270 -35.72 17.38 10.58
N ILE A 271 -34.79 18.29 10.85
CA ILE A 271 -34.07 19.00 9.79
C ILE A 271 -33.09 18.09 9.03
N ILE A 272 -32.58 17.05 9.71
CA ILE A 272 -31.66 16.05 9.17
C ILE A 272 -32.09 14.67 9.70
N GLU A 273 -32.13 13.68 8.82
CA GLU A 273 -32.30 12.28 9.16
C GLU A 273 -31.35 11.43 8.34
N VAL A 274 -30.64 10.53 9.01
CA VAL A 274 -29.69 9.62 8.37
C VAL A 274 -30.00 8.20 8.81
N HIS A 275 -30.17 7.31 7.84
CA HIS A 275 -30.28 5.88 8.10
C HIS A 275 -29.41 5.09 7.14
N PHE A 276 -28.91 3.95 7.61
CA PHE A 276 -28.05 3.07 6.83
C PHE A 276 -28.85 1.82 6.48
N ASP A 277 -28.95 1.51 5.19
CA ASP A 277 -29.58 0.29 4.69
C ASP A 277 -28.66 -0.36 3.66
N ASN A 278 -28.33 -1.64 3.85
CA ASN A 278 -27.49 -2.43 2.92
C ASN A 278 -26.24 -1.69 2.41
N MET A 279 -25.46 -1.09 3.32
CA MET A 279 -24.24 -0.30 3.01
C MET A 279 -24.49 0.96 2.16
N VAL A 280 -25.74 1.42 2.07
CA VAL A 280 -26.14 2.69 1.48
C VAL A 280 -26.52 3.65 2.60
N ALA A 281 -25.88 4.82 2.62
CA ALA A 281 -26.23 5.89 3.53
C ALA A 281 -27.34 6.76 2.92
N ASN A 282 -28.53 6.73 3.53
CA ASN A 282 -29.67 7.54 3.11
C ASN A 282 -29.71 8.81 3.96
N TYR A 283 -29.44 9.96 3.32
CA TYR A 283 -29.51 11.27 3.94
C TYR A 283 -30.79 11.97 3.50
N SER A 284 -31.54 12.48 4.46
CA SER A 284 -32.76 13.23 4.23
C SER A 284 -32.69 14.59 4.93
N TYR A 285 -32.90 15.65 4.16
CA TYR A 285 -32.80 17.04 4.61
C TYR A 285 -34.14 17.75 4.44
N SER A 286 -34.66 18.38 5.50
CA SER A 286 -35.96 19.06 5.43
C SER A 286 -35.94 20.19 4.38
N LEU A 287 -36.78 20.08 3.35
CA LEU A 287 -36.93 21.14 2.36
C LEU A 287 -37.58 22.39 2.97
N ASP A 288 -38.49 22.21 3.94
CA ASP A 288 -39.16 23.31 4.64
C ASP A 288 -38.17 24.17 5.41
N PHE A 289 -37.19 23.55 6.06
CA PHE A 289 -36.11 24.27 6.74
C PHE A 289 -35.34 25.16 5.75
N ILE A 290 -35.02 24.66 4.56
CA ILE A 290 -34.30 25.44 3.54
C ILE A 290 -35.20 26.57 3.01
N LYS A 291 -36.48 26.30 2.74
CA LYS A 291 -37.45 27.32 2.29
C LYS A 291 -37.62 28.46 3.30
N GLN A 292 -37.65 28.13 4.59
CA GLN A 292 -37.75 29.10 5.69
C GLN A 292 -36.46 29.89 5.91
N ASN A 293 -35.31 29.37 5.49
CA ASN A 293 -33.98 29.96 5.68
C ASN A 293 -33.26 30.14 4.34
N ASN A 294 -33.89 30.88 3.42
CA ASN A 294 -33.47 30.98 2.01
C ASN A 294 -32.65 32.24 1.67
N ASP A 295 -32.24 33.05 2.65
CA ASP A 295 -31.29 34.14 2.40
C ASP A 295 -29.90 33.58 2.06
N ASP A 296 -29.10 34.34 1.32
CA ASP A 296 -27.79 33.90 0.82
C ASP A 296 -26.87 33.35 1.91
N TYR A 297 -26.91 33.92 3.12
CA TYR A 297 -26.05 33.49 4.20
C TYR A 297 -26.54 32.18 4.82
N SER A 298 -27.85 32.04 5.02
CA SER A 298 -28.43 30.79 5.51
C SER A 298 -28.24 29.65 4.52
N LEU A 299 -28.40 29.91 3.21
CA LEU A 299 -28.12 28.94 2.16
C LEU A 299 -26.65 28.50 2.14
N PHE A 300 -25.72 29.41 2.45
CA PHE A 300 -24.30 29.08 2.64
C PHE A 300 -24.07 28.25 3.91
N LEU A 301 -24.74 28.58 5.01
CA LEU A 301 -24.57 27.86 6.27
C LEU A 301 -25.03 26.40 6.20
N ASN A 302 -25.90 26.03 5.24
CA ASN A 302 -26.32 24.65 5.05
C ASN A 302 -25.17 23.67 4.75
N PHE A 303 -24.05 24.13 4.17
CA PHE A 303 -22.84 23.30 4.03
C PHE A 303 -22.25 22.85 5.38
N LYS A 304 -22.49 23.62 6.43
CA LYS A 304 -22.10 23.30 7.80
C LYS A 304 -23.26 22.66 8.58
N ILE A 305 -24.44 23.26 8.52
CA ILE A 305 -25.59 22.88 9.36
C ILE A 305 -26.21 21.58 8.87
N LEU A 306 -26.48 21.44 7.58
CA LEU A 306 -27.14 20.26 7.02
C LEU A 306 -26.13 19.19 6.63
N PHE A 307 -25.05 19.57 5.92
CA PHE A 307 -24.13 18.59 5.34
C PHE A 307 -22.91 18.28 6.22
N GLU A 308 -22.70 19.03 7.30
CA GLU A 308 -21.63 18.80 8.28
C GLU A 308 -20.21 18.70 7.65
N TYR A 309 -19.95 19.49 6.58
CA TYR A 309 -18.66 19.49 5.89
C TYR A 309 -17.51 20.00 6.75
N THR A 310 -17.82 20.68 7.85
CA THR A 310 -16.85 21.17 8.80
C THR A 310 -17.10 20.61 10.19
N ASP A 311 -16.05 20.34 10.95
CA ASP A 311 -16.17 20.01 12.36
C ASP A 311 -16.51 21.23 13.24
N ASN A 312 -16.62 21.00 14.56
CA ASN A 312 -16.92 22.06 15.53
C ASN A 312 -15.84 23.16 15.59
N GLN A 313 -14.66 22.94 15.04
CA GLN A 313 -13.57 23.92 14.92
C GLN A 313 -13.50 24.55 13.52
N ASN A 314 -14.51 24.32 12.67
CA ASN A 314 -14.60 24.77 11.28
C ASN A 314 -13.50 24.21 10.34
N ARG A 315 -12.92 23.05 10.68
CA ARG A 315 -11.98 22.35 9.79
C ARG A 315 -12.74 21.42 8.86
N ILE A 316 -12.28 21.27 7.62
CA ILE A 316 -12.89 20.35 6.65
C ILE A 316 -12.92 18.92 7.21
N ASN A 317 -14.11 18.34 7.21
CA ASN A 317 -14.42 17.01 7.72
C ASN A 317 -14.43 15.93 6.60
N LEU A 318 -14.33 16.36 5.33
CA LEU A 318 -14.26 15.52 4.12
C LEU A 318 -12.84 14.95 3.91
N VAL A 319 -12.28 14.35 4.96
CA VAL A 319 -10.92 13.78 4.96
C VAL A 319 -10.96 12.30 5.33
N SER A 320 -10.00 11.53 4.85
CA SER A 320 -9.89 10.14 5.25
C SER A 320 -9.35 10.05 6.67
N LYS A 321 -9.99 9.25 7.52
CA LYS A 321 -9.58 9.06 8.91
C LYS A 321 -9.31 7.58 9.15
N THR A 322 -8.11 7.28 9.65
CA THR A 322 -7.71 5.89 9.92
C THR A 322 -8.65 5.20 10.90
N ASN A 323 -9.17 5.90 11.90
CA ASN A 323 -10.13 5.34 12.86
C ASN A 323 -11.49 4.97 12.25
N GLN A 324 -11.83 5.48 11.06
CA GLN A 324 -13.02 5.11 10.30
C GLN A 324 -12.77 3.93 9.33
N MET A 325 -11.51 3.53 9.14
CA MET A 325 -11.15 2.39 8.32
C MET A 325 -11.22 1.09 9.14
N GLY A 326 -11.79 0.04 8.56
CA GLY A 326 -11.84 -1.28 9.21
C GLY A 326 -10.46 -1.92 9.32
N THR A 327 -10.24 -2.83 10.29
CA THR A 327 -8.93 -3.48 10.47
C THR A 327 -8.47 -4.25 9.23
N LEU A 328 -9.38 -4.99 8.58
CA LEU A 328 -9.11 -5.74 7.36
C LEU A 328 -8.73 -4.82 6.19
N GLU A 329 -9.47 -3.73 6.03
CA GLU A 329 -9.19 -2.70 5.02
C GLU A 329 -7.82 -2.02 5.21
N ARG A 330 -7.35 -1.91 6.46
CA ARG A 330 -6.01 -1.37 6.74
C ARG A 330 -4.86 -2.33 6.45
N ILE A 331 -5.11 -3.61 6.18
CA ILE A 331 -4.05 -4.60 5.97
C ILE A 331 -4.12 -5.31 4.62
N MET A 332 -5.31 -5.35 4.00
CA MET A 332 -5.50 -5.99 2.71
C MET A 332 -4.97 -5.14 1.56
N GLY A 333 -4.52 -5.81 0.50
CA GLY A 333 -4.10 -5.15 -0.74
C GLY A 333 -2.61 -4.76 -0.75
N VAL A 334 -2.21 -4.14 -1.86
CA VAL A 334 -0.85 -3.62 -2.04
C VAL A 334 -0.92 -2.11 -2.15
N HIS A 335 -0.26 -1.43 -1.22
CA HIS A 335 -0.39 0.01 -1.04
C HIS A 335 0.88 0.75 -1.44
N SER A 336 0.73 1.90 -2.11
CA SER A 336 1.88 2.73 -2.44
C SER A 336 2.38 3.46 -1.20
N LYS A 337 3.70 3.67 -1.09
CA LYS A 337 4.27 4.60 -0.10
C LYS A 337 3.80 6.05 -0.28
N ASN A 338 3.27 6.39 -1.46
CA ASN A 338 2.84 7.73 -1.85
C ASN A 338 1.32 7.89 -1.95
N GLU A 339 0.54 6.85 -1.64
CA GLU A 339 -0.91 6.94 -1.79
C GLU A 339 -1.54 7.84 -0.72
N TYR A 340 -2.61 8.52 -1.11
CA TYR A 340 -3.56 9.04 -0.12
C TYR A 340 -4.43 7.88 0.33
N ARG A 341 -4.15 7.35 1.52
CA ARG A 341 -4.84 6.17 2.02
C ARG A 341 -6.29 6.50 2.39
N HIS A 342 -7.22 5.75 1.84
CA HIS A 342 -8.64 5.88 2.16
C HIS A 342 -9.36 4.54 2.17
N GLY A 343 -10.60 4.55 2.66
CA GLY A 343 -11.43 3.36 2.81
C GLY A 343 -12.87 3.57 2.37
N VAL A 344 -13.70 2.52 2.49
CA VAL A 344 -15.11 2.48 2.11
C VAL A 344 -15.90 3.59 2.78
N ALA A 345 -15.68 3.83 4.08
CA ALA A 345 -16.33 4.93 4.79
C ALA A 345 -16.02 6.30 4.15
N PHE A 346 -14.76 6.56 3.79
CA PHE A 346 -14.38 7.78 3.08
C PHE A 346 -15.02 7.84 1.70
N ASN A 347 -15.03 6.74 0.94
CA ASN A 347 -15.67 6.70 -0.38
C ASN A 347 -17.17 7.01 -0.29
N MET A 348 -17.87 6.46 0.72
CA MET A 348 -19.28 6.76 0.98
C MET A 348 -19.49 8.24 1.30
N PHE A 349 -18.62 8.85 2.13
CA PHE A 349 -18.69 10.29 2.41
C PHE A 349 -18.42 11.13 1.17
N GLU A 350 -17.44 10.76 0.34
CA GLU A 350 -17.15 11.43 -0.93
C GLU A 350 -18.36 11.37 -1.87
N MET A 351 -18.97 10.19 -2.04
CA MET A 351 -20.20 10.00 -2.82
C MET A 351 -21.34 10.85 -2.29
N ALA A 352 -21.57 10.84 -0.96
CA ALA A 352 -22.59 11.64 -0.31
C ALA A 352 -22.37 13.13 -0.57
N SER A 353 -21.15 13.65 -0.38
CA SER A 353 -20.85 15.07 -0.58
C SER A 353 -21.07 15.54 -2.02
N ARG A 354 -20.73 14.69 -3.00
CA ARG A 354 -20.96 14.99 -4.42
C ARG A 354 -22.45 15.03 -4.73
N ALA A 355 -23.19 14.04 -4.23
CA ALA A 355 -24.64 13.97 -4.42
C ALA A 355 -25.37 15.12 -3.70
N GLN A 356 -24.93 15.50 -2.50
CA GLN A 356 -25.46 16.65 -1.74
C GLN A 356 -25.28 17.95 -2.51
N ILE A 357 -24.06 18.25 -2.99
CA ILE A 357 -23.80 19.47 -3.78
C ILE A 357 -24.69 19.48 -5.02
N PHE A 358 -24.79 18.37 -5.75
CA PHE A 358 -25.59 18.29 -6.96
C PHE A 358 -27.08 18.51 -6.70
N ALA A 359 -27.64 17.80 -5.72
CA ALA A 359 -29.07 17.89 -5.40
C ALA A 359 -29.43 19.25 -4.78
N TYR A 360 -28.58 19.77 -3.89
CA TYR A 360 -28.78 21.07 -3.28
C TYR A 360 -28.68 22.22 -4.30
N ASN A 361 -27.78 22.12 -5.28
CA ASN A 361 -27.70 23.10 -6.36
C ASN A 361 -29.02 23.18 -7.15
N LYS A 362 -29.72 22.05 -7.36
CA LYS A 362 -31.04 22.08 -8.01
C LYS A 362 -32.06 22.87 -7.19
N ILE A 363 -32.10 22.66 -5.88
CA ILE A 363 -32.99 23.38 -4.96
C ILE A 363 -32.68 24.88 -4.96
N ILE A 364 -31.40 25.25 -4.87
CA ILE A 364 -30.99 26.66 -4.92
C ILE A 364 -31.43 27.31 -6.24
N ASN A 365 -31.31 26.59 -7.37
CA ASN A 365 -31.75 27.10 -8.68
C ASN A 365 -33.27 27.31 -8.74
N GLU A 366 -34.07 26.46 -8.07
CA GLU A 366 -35.53 26.65 -7.97
C GLU A 366 -35.90 27.93 -7.21
N PHE A 367 -35.04 28.40 -6.30
CA PHE A 367 -35.15 29.71 -5.65
C PHE A 367 -34.57 30.86 -6.48
N GLY A 368 -34.16 30.62 -7.73
CA GLY A 368 -33.63 31.64 -8.63
C GLY A 368 -32.21 32.11 -8.29
N ASN A 369 -31.44 31.30 -7.55
CA ASN A 369 -30.07 31.62 -7.13
C ASN A 369 -29.09 30.54 -7.61
N SER A 370 -27.81 30.64 -7.27
CA SER A 370 -26.80 29.60 -7.56
C SER A 370 -25.75 29.50 -6.45
N ILE A 371 -25.10 28.34 -6.33
CA ILE A 371 -23.99 28.16 -5.38
C ILE A 371 -22.87 29.17 -5.67
N GLU A 372 -22.53 29.40 -6.94
CA GLU A 372 -21.53 30.39 -7.35
C GLU A 372 -21.88 31.81 -6.85
N ASN A 373 -23.15 32.22 -7.00
CA ASN A 373 -23.58 33.54 -6.56
C ASN A 373 -23.56 33.66 -5.03
N ILE A 374 -24.03 32.62 -4.32
CA ILE A 374 -23.97 32.55 -2.85
C ILE A 374 -22.53 32.72 -2.37
N LEU A 375 -21.57 31.95 -2.90
CA LEU A 375 -20.16 32.04 -2.51
C LEU A 375 -19.59 33.44 -2.75
N LYS A 376 -19.91 34.04 -3.91
CA LYS A 376 -19.49 35.40 -4.25
C LYS A 376 -20.02 36.43 -3.25
N LEU A 377 -21.33 36.43 -2.99
CA LEU A 377 -21.97 37.39 -2.09
C LEU A 377 -21.49 37.22 -0.65
N VAL A 378 -21.33 35.97 -0.21
CA VAL A 378 -20.84 35.66 1.13
C VAL A 378 -19.46 36.27 1.36
N PHE A 379 -18.52 36.01 0.44
CA PHE A 379 -17.14 36.48 0.56
C PHE A 379 -17.00 37.99 0.40
N THR A 380 -17.72 38.60 -0.55
CA THR A 380 -17.53 40.02 -0.92
C THR A 380 -18.36 40.99 -0.09
N SER A 381 -19.45 40.54 0.52
CA SER A 381 -20.39 41.44 1.23
C SER A 381 -20.75 40.95 2.63
N ILE A 382 -21.18 39.69 2.76
CA ILE A 382 -21.79 39.22 4.01
C ILE A 382 -20.74 39.07 5.12
N PHE A 383 -19.54 38.59 4.80
CA PHE A 383 -18.46 38.52 5.78
C PHE A 383 -18.03 39.88 6.30
N HIS A 384 -18.03 40.92 5.47
CA HIS A 384 -17.82 42.29 5.95
C HIS A 384 -18.91 42.69 6.95
N LYS A 385 -20.18 42.53 6.57
CA LYS A 385 -21.32 42.93 7.42
C LYS A 385 -21.39 42.18 8.75
N LYS A 386 -21.09 40.88 8.77
CA LYS A 386 -21.23 40.02 9.96
C LYS A 386 -19.97 39.95 10.81
N TYR A 387 -18.80 40.02 10.20
CA TYR A 387 -17.52 39.72 10.86
C TYR A 387 -16.48 40.82 10.70
N ASN A 388 -16.87 41.97 10.13
CA ASN A 388 -15.96 43.07 9.82
C ASN A 388 -14.76 42.64 8.96
N PHE A 389 -14.96 41.66 8.08
CA PHE A 389 -13.98 41.31 7.04
C PHE A 389 -13.78 42.49 6.07
N ALA A 390 -12.76 42.45 5.22
CA ALA A 390 -12.46 43.51 4.28
C ALA A 390 -13.65 43.85 3.35
N ASN A 391 -14.01 45.14 3.27
CA ASN A 391 -15.11 45.63 2.43
C ASN A 391 -14.76 45.66 0.93
N ASN A 392 -13.48 45.55 0.59
CA ASN A 392 -12.97 45.56 -0.77
C ASN A 392 -12.59 44.15 -1.27
N ALA A 393 -12.97 43.09 -0.54
CA ALA A 393 -12.73 41.71 -0.95
C ALA A 393 -13.35 41.42 -2.33
N ARG A 394 -12.64 40.64 -3.15
CA ARG A 394 -13.03 40.32 -4.52
C ARG A 394 -13.09 38.82 -4.73
N LEU A 395 -14.14 38.36 -5.38
CA LEU A 395 -14.28 36.98 -5.83
C LEU A 395 -15.05 36.97 -7.14
N SER A 396 -14.45 36.39 -8.16
CA SER A 396 -15.09 36.19 -9.45
C SER A 396 -15.53 34.74 -9.58
N MET A 397 -16.79 34.54 -9.97
CA MET A 397 -17.32 33.21 -10.26
C MET A 397 -17.78 33.18 -11.71
N SER A 398 -17.58 32.04 -12.36
CA SER A 398 -18.01 31.83 -13.74
C SER A 398 -19.53 31.93 -13.87
N SER A 399 -20.02 32.32 -15.04
CA SER A 399 -21.46 32.39 -15.29
C SER A 399 -22.06 30.99 -15.47
N ALA A 400 -23.39 30.89 -15.38
CA ALA A 400 -24.10 29.64 -15.58
C ALA A 400 -23.84 29.01 -16.98
N ASN A 401 -23.57 29.84 -17.98
CA ASN A 401 -23.35 29.42 -19.37
C ASN A 401 -21.90 29.01 -19.67
N THR A 402 -20.98 29.20 -18.72
CA THR A 402 -19.57 28.79 -18.88
C THR A 402 -19.46 27.27 -18.88
N SER A 403 -18.67 26.71 -19.81
CA SER A 403 -18.46 25.26 -19.87
C SER A 403 -17.78 24.74 -18.60
N PHE A 404 -18.03 23.50 -18.21
CA PHE A 404 -17.37 22.90 -17.03
C PHE A 404 -15.84 22.96 -17.13
N PHE A 405 -15.29 22.82 -18.32
CA PHE A 405 -13.85 22.92 -18.57
C PHE A 405 -13.30 24.32 -18.25
N GLU A 406 -13.99 25.37 -18.70
CA GLU A 406 -13.62 26.76 -18.40
C GLU A 406 -13.81 27.06 -16.91
N LYS A 407 -14.91 26.59 -16.29
CA LYS A 407 -15.14 26.73 -14.84
C LYS A 407 -13.96 26.17 -14.04
N VAL A 408 -13.50 24.97 -14.37
CA VAL A 408 -12.35 24.33 -13.70
C VAL A 408 -11.06 25.14 -13.87
N ARG A 409 -10.82 25.71 -15.06
CA ARG A 409 -9.63 26.56 -15.30
C ARG A 409 -9.66 27.86 -14.49
N LEU A 410 -10.82 28.44 -14.28
CA LEU A 410 -11.00 29.72 -13.58
C LEU A 410 -11.02 29.56 -12.05
N LEU A 411 -11.39 28.39 -11.52
CA LEU A 411 -11.49 28.14 -10.08
C LEU A 411 -10.15 28.21 -9.34
N ALA A 412 -9.07 27.65 -9.91
CA ALA A 412 -7.79 27.57 -9.20
C ALA A 412 -7.16 28.95 -8.89
N PRO A 413 -7.09 29.91 -9.84
CA PRO A 413 -6.63 31.27 -9.55
C PRO A 413 -7.49 31.99 -8.49
N GLU A 414 -8.82 31.79 -8.52
CA GLU A 414 -9.72 32.42 -7.56
C GLU A 414 -9.54 31.86 -6.14
N PHE A 415 -9.31 30.55 -5.98
CA PHE A 415 -8.95 29.98 -4.68
C PHE A 415 -7.65 30.53 -4.12
N GLU A 416 -6.61 30.66 -4.97
CA GLU A 416 -5.35 31.27 -4.55
C GLU A 416 -5.54 32.73 -4.15
N SER A 417 -6.33 33.48 -4.93
CA SER A 417 -6.69 34.87 -4.63
C SER A 417 -7.39 35.02 -3.29
N ILE A 418 -8.40 34.19 -2.98
CA ILE A 418 -9.09 34.18 -1.69
C ILE A 418 -8.09 34.00 -0.53
N LEU A 419 -7.18 33.03 -0.64
CA LEU A 419 -6.21 32.73 0.41
C LEU A 419 -5.25 33.90 0.64
N LYS A 420 -4.75 34.52 -0.43
CA LYS A 420 -3.85 35.68 -0.31
C LYS A 420 -4.58 36.91 0.24
N GLN A 421 -5.81 37.17 -0.20
CA GLN A 421 -6.65 38.24 0.32
C GLN A 421 -6.91 38.08 1.82
N TYR A 422 -7.26 36.87 2.27
CA TYR A 422 -7.46 36.59 3.69
C TYR A 422 -6.16 36.77 4.49
N LYS A 423 -5.03 36.30 3.96
CA LYS A 423 -3.72 36.47 4.60
C LYS A 423 -3.38 37.96 4.81
N LEU A 424 -3.49 38.78 3.77
CA LEU A 424 -3.25 40.22 3.87
C LEU A 424 -4.18 40.88 4.88
N PHE A 425 -5.45 40.51 4.89
CA PHE A 425 -6.39 41.04 5.88
C PHE A 425 -5.98 40.69 7.33
N VAL A 426 -5.50 39.47 7.57
CA VAL A 426 -5.02 39.05 8.90
C VAL A 426 -3.73 39.78 9.29
N GLU A 427 -2.82 40.00 8.34
CA GLU A 427 -1.50 40.61 8.60
C GLU A 427 -1.57 42.14 8.71
N GLU A 428 -2.40 42.80 7.90
CA GLU A 428 -2.42 44.26 7.73
C GLU A 428 -3.75 44.91 8.12
N GLY A 429 -4.79 44.12 8.42
CA GLY A 429 -6.15 44.63 8.69
C GLY A 429 -6.89 45.14 7.46
N LYS A 430 -6.28 45.06 6.26
CA LYS A 430 -6.86 45.48 4.97
C LYS A 430 -6.39 44.55 3.85
N ILE A 431 -7.07 44.57 2.71
CA ILE A 431 -6.60 43.91 1.49
C ILE A 431 -5.98 44.98 0.59
N ASP A 432 -4.66 44.97 0.48
CA ASP A 432 -3.92 45.79 -0.49
C ASP A 432 -3.65 44.97 -1.76
N PHE A 433 -4.39 45.25 -2.83
CA PHE A 433 -4.28 44.47 -4.07
C PHE A 433 -2.95 44.69 -4.81
N GLU A 434 -2.19 45.74 -4.49
CA GLU A 434 -0.86 45.95 -5.08
C GLU A 434 0.16 44.92 -4.55
N LEU A 435 -0.06 44.37 -3.36
CA LEU A 435 0.75 43.30 -2.78
C LEU A 435 0.42 41.90 -3.34
N LEU A 436 -0.63 41.79 -4.17
CA LEU A 436 -1.08 40.53 -4.77
C LEU A 436 -0.57 40.30 -6.19
N GLN A 437 0.09 41.32 -6.80
CA GLN A 437 0.63 41.25 -8.16
C GLN A 437 1.91 40.42 -8.26
#